data_AF-Q4ZJ91-F1
#
_entry.id   AF-Q4ZJ91-F1
#
_cell.length_a   1.000
_cell.length_b   1.000
_cell.length_c   1.000
_cell.angle_alpha   90.00
_cell.angle_beta   90.00
_cell.angle_gamma   90.00
#
_symmetry.space_group_name_H-M   'P 1'
#
loop_
_entity.id
_entity.type
_entity.pdbx_description
1 polymer ?
#
loop_
_entity_poly.entity_id
_entity_poly.type
_entity_poly.pdbx_seq_one_letter_code
_entity_poly.pdbx_strand_id
1 'polypeptide(L)'
;FVSRILVRALWHFHYQKNPIPQRIVHGTTIEILWTIFPSIILMFIAIPSFALLYSMDEVVVDPAITIKAIGHQWYWTYEYSDYNSSDEESLTFDSYMIPEDDLELGQL
;
A
#
# COMPACT_ATOMS: atom_id res chain seq x y z
N PHE A 1 -7.11 14.27 15.44
CA PHE A 1 -8.13 13.97 16.47
C PHE A 1 -7.51 13.66 17.82
N VAL A 2 -6.68 12.61 17.91
CA VAL A 2 -6.01 12.18 19.15
C VAL A 2 -5.18 13.29 19.80
N SER A 3 -4.31 13.95 19.03
CA SER A 3 -3.48 15.06 19.53
C SER A 3 -4.29 16.20 20.15
N ARG A 4 -5.41 16.58 19.51
CA ARG A 4 -6.33 17.60 20.03
C ARG A 4 -6.95 17.20 21.37
N ILE A 5 -7.39 15.95 21.51
CA ILE A 5 -7.93 15.44 22.78
C ILE A 5 -6.85 15.44 23.87
N LEU A 6 -5.65 14.98 23.54
CA LEU A 6 -4.52 14.94 24.46
C LEU A 6 -4.15 16.33 24.99
N VAL A 7 -3.94 17.30 24.10
CA VAL A 7 -3.61 18.68 24.47
C VAL A 7 -4.71 19.28 25.35
N ARG A 8 -5.98 19.05 25.00
CA ARG A 8 -7.12 19.56 25.77
C ARG A 8 -7.18 18.94 27.16
N ALA A 9 -6.92 17.64 27.29
CA ALA A 9 -6.87 16.93 28.56
C ALA A 9 -5.74 17.47 29.45
N LEU A 10 -4.53 17.60 28.90
CA LEU A 10 -3.37 18.13 29.63
C LEU A 10 -3.61 19.56 30.14
N TRP A 11 -4.26 20.41 29.35
CA TRP A 11 -4.52 21.78 29.77
C TRP A 11 -5.60 21.88 30.85
N HIS A 12 -6.74 21.19 30.71
CA HIS A 12 -7.84 21.29 31.69
C HIS A 12 -7.55 20.56 33.00
N PHE A 13 -6.87 19.41 32.94
CA PHE A 13 -6.55 18.59 34.10
C PHE A 13 -5.14 18.86 34.65
N HIS A 14 -4.51 19.97 34.24
CA HIS A 14 -3.28 20.43 34.85
C HIS A 14 -3.50 20.72 36.35
N TYR A 15 -2.56 20.34 37.21
CA TYR A 15 -2.70 20.42 38.67
C TYR A 15 -3.11 21.82 39.18
N GLN A 16 -2.59 22.90 38.56
CA GLN A 16 -2.98 24.27 38.93
C GLN A 16 -4.46 24.57 38.67
N LYS A 17 -5.09 23.88 37.71
CA LYS A 17 -6.51 24.05 37.35
C LYS A 17 -7.42 23.01 37.99
N ASN A 18 -6.96 21.79 38.21
CA ASN A 18 -7.72 20.73 38.86
C ASN A 18 -6.87 19.98 39.91
N PRO A 19 -6.80 20.48 41.15
CA PRO A 19 -5.92 19.93 42.19
C PRO A 19 -6.45 18.64 42.84
N ILE A 20 -7.76 18.36 42.77
CA ILE A 20 -8.39 17.17 43.35
C ILE A 20 -8.82 16.21 42.22
N PRO A 21 -8.28 14.98 42.16
CA PRO A 21 -8.64 14.04 41.10
C PRO A 21 -10.03 13.43 41.33
N GLN A 22 -10.80 13.30 40.25
CA GLN A 22 -12.04 12.52 40.26
C GLN A 22 -11.73 11.03 40.23
N ARG A 23 -12.47 10.23 41.03
CA ARG A 23 -12.30 8.77 41.11
C ARG A 23 -13.34 8.05 40.27
N ILE A 24 -13.20 8.10 38.95
CA ILE A 24 -14.02 7.33 38.00
C ILE A 24 -13.17 6.18 37.48
N VAL A 25 -13.66 4.95 37.62
CA VAL A 25 -12.90 3.73 37.27
C VAL A 25 -13.47 3.02 36.06
N HIS A 26 -14.79 3.11 35.83
CA HIS A 26 -15.46 2.38 34.75
C HIS A 26 -16.31 3.33 33.89
N GLY A 27 -16.28 3.09 32.58
CA GLY A 27 -17.00 3.88 31.58
C GLY A 27 -17.52 3.02 30.44
N THR A 28 -18.32 1.99 30.74
CA THR A 28 -18.78 0.99 29.74
C THR A 28 -19.39 1.63 28.48
N THR A 29 -20.17 2.70 28.62
CA THR A 29 -20.78 3.38 27.47
C THR A 29 -19.72 4.00 26.54
N ILE A 30 -18.69 4.65 27.09
CA ILE A 30 -17.63 5.27 26.29
C ILE A 30 -16.70 4.21 25.68
N GLU A 31 -16.50 3.10 26.40
CA GLU A 31 -15.78 1.91 25.92
C GLU A 31 -16.44 1.31 24.67
N ILE A 32 -17.75 1.15 24.69
CA ILE A 32 -18.53 0.67 23.54
C ILE A 32 -18.39 1.65 22.37
N LEU A 33 -18.53 2.95 22.62
CA LEU A 33 -18.46 3.97 21.57
C LEU A 33 -17.09 4.00 20.87
N TRP A 34 -15.98 4.01 21.61
CA TRP A 34 -14.66 4.01 21.00
C TRP A 34 -14.25 2.68 20.38
N THR A 35 -15.02 1.61 20.61
CA THR A 35 -14.78 0.30 19.96
C THR A 35 -15.54 0.22 18.64
N ILE A 36 -16.79 0.69 18.62
CA ILE A 36 -17.65 0.69 17.42
C ILE A 36 -17.16 1.72 16.40
N PHE A 37 -16.77 2.94 16.83
CA PHE A 37 -16.35 4.00 15.89
C PHE A 37 -15.17 3.57 15.00
N PRO A 38 -14.06 3.05 15.53
CA PRO A 38 -12.95 2.55 14.72
C PRO A 38 -13.36 1.38 13.82
N SER A 39 -14.23 0.48 14.31
CA SER A 39 -14.71 -0.66 13.52
C SER A 39 -15.49 -0.20 12.27
N ILE A 40 -16.34 0.84 12.41
CA ILE A 40 -17.06 1.44 11.29
C ILE A 40 -16.09 2.13 10.31
N ILE A 41 -15.09 2.85 10.82
CA ILE A 41 -14.06 3.47 9.97
C ILE A 41 -13.34 2.42 9.13
N LEU A 42 -12.95 1.28 9.74
CA LEU A 42 -12.34 0.17 9.02
C LEU A 42 -13.27 -0.42 7.97
N MET A 43 -14.56 -0.57 8.27
CA MET A 43 -15.57 -1.03 7.29
C MET A 43 -15.63 -0.12 6.06
N PHE A 44 -15.63 1.21 6.27
CA PHE A 44 -15.63 2.18 5.16
C PHE A 44 -14.36 2.16 4.32
N ILE A 45 -13.22 1.81 4.90
CA ILE A 45 -11.96 1.65 4.16
C ILE A 45 -11.96 0.31 3.40
N ALA A 46 -12.50 -0.75 4.01
CA ALA A 46 -12.50 -2.09 3.44
C ALA A 46 -13.37 -2.20 2.17
N ILE A 47 -14.55 -1.56 2.13
CA ILE A 47 -15.46 -1.63 0.98
C ILE A 47 -14.80 -1.19 -0.35
N PRO A 48 -14.22 0.02 -0.48
CA PRO A 48 -13.54 0.42 -1.71
C PRO A 48 -12.26 -0.39 -1.96
N SER A 49 -11.57 -0.84 -0.89
CA SER A 49 -10.38 -1.69 -1.03
C SER A 49 -10.71 -3.04 -1.67
N PHE A 50 -11.81 -3.68 -1.26
CA PHE A 50 -12.26 -4.94 -1.87
C PHE A 50 -12.76 -4.72 -3.29
N ALA A 51 -13.51 -3.66 -3.55
CA ALA A 51 -13.94 -3.32 -4.91
C ALA A 51 -12.74 -3.15 -5.86
N LEU A 52 -11.69 -2.45 -5.42
CA LEU A 52 -10.45 -2.30 -6.17
C LEU A 52 -9.76 -3.65 -6.41
N LEU A 53 -9.63 -4.47 -5.35
CA LEU A 53 -9.00 -5.79 -5.44
C LEU A 53 -9.68 -6.68 -6.48
N TYR A 54 -11.01 -6.76 -6.47
CA TYR A 54 -11.74 -7.55 -7.46
C TYR A 54 -11.64 -6.95 -8.87
N SER A 55 -11.63 -5.62 -9.01
CA SER A 55 -11.45 -4.98 -10.31
C SER A 55 -10.05 -5.20 -10.92
N MET A 56 -9.03 -5.37 -10.08
CA MET A 56 -7.67 -5.71 -10.52
C MET A 56 -7.54 -7.18 -10.91
N ASP A 57 -8.26 -8.07 -10.25
CA ASP A 57 -8.26 -9.51 -10.57
C ASP A 57 -9.02 -9.81 -11.88
N GLU A 58 -10.04 -9.01 -12.21
CA GLU A 58 -10.80 -9.13 -13.46
C GLU A 58 -10.03 -8.64 -14.71
N VAL A 59 -8.77 -8.24 -14.56
CA VAL A 59 -7.87 -7.94 -15.68
C VAL A 59 -7.44 -9.25 -16.33
N VAL A 60 -8.25 -9.80 -17.23
CA VAL A 60 -7.86 -10.26 -18.58
C VAL A 60 -9.13 -10.53 -19.41
N VAL A 61 -9.54 -9.56 -20.22
CA VAL A 61 -10.29 -9.86 -21.46
C VAL A 61 -9.25 -9.76 -22.58
N ASP A 62 -8.70 -10.92 -22.96
CA ASP A 62 -7.81 -11.16 -24.11
C ASP A 62 -6.62 -10.17 -24.28
N PRO A 63 -5.41 -10.50 -23.78
CA PRO A 63 -4.26 -9.61 -23.90
C PRO A 63 -3.76 -9.56 -25.35
N ALA A 64 -3.54 -8.36 -25.89
CA ALA A 64 -3.07 -8.19 -27.27
C ALA A 64 -1.61 -8.64 -27.48
N ILE A 65 -0.78 -8.62 -26.42
CA ILE A 65 0.62 -9.07 -26.41
C ILE A 65 0.93 -9.67 -25.03
N THR A 66 1.67 -10.79 -25.02
CA THR A 66 2.19 -11.48 -23.85
C THR A 66 3.71 -11.34 -23.81
N ILE A 67 4.21 -10.83 -22.68
CA ILE A 67 5.64 -10.73 -22.39
C ILE A 67 5.93 -11.54 -21.14
N LYS A 68 6.92 -12.43 -21.22
CA LYS A 68 7.40 -13.21 -20.10
C LYS A 68 8.68 -12.57 -19.56
N ALA A 69 8.62 -12.08 -18.33
CA ALA A 69 9.77 -11.55 -17.60
C ALA A 69 10.36 -12.62 -16.66
N ILE A 70 11.64 -12.95 -16.85
CA ILE A 70 12.39 -13.92 -16.04
C ILE A 70 13.39 -13.14 -15.19
N GLY A 71 13.27 -13.23 -13.87
CA GLY A 71 14.20 -12.62 -12.93
C GLY A 71 15.39 -13.54 -12.64
N HIS A 72 16.59 -13.08 -13.00
CA HIS A 72 17.85 -13.73 -12.63
C HIS A 72 18.52 -12.98 -11.48
N GLN A 73 19.58 -13.56 -10.91
CA GLN A 73 20.36 -12.86 -9.91
C GLN A 73 21.08 -11.68 -10.58
N TRP A 74 20.63 -10.46 -10.25
CA TRP A 74 21.15 -9.16 -10.71
C TRP A 74 20.83 -8.71 -12.14
N TYR A 75 19.98 -9.43 -12.88
CA TYR A 75 19.51 -9.00 -14.21
C TYR A 75 18.14 -9.62 -14.54
N TRP A 76 17.51 -9.13 -15.59
CA TRP A 76 16.20 -9.61 -16.06
C TRP A 76 16.28 -10.04 -17.51
N THR A 77 15.52 -11.06 -17.89
CA THR A 77 15.37 -11.49 -19.29
C THR A 77 13.91 -11.34 -19.70
N TYR A 78 13.65 -10.78 -20.88
CA TYR A 78 12.31 -10.60 -21.42
C TYR A 78 12.13 -11.44 -22.69
N GLU A 79 11.03 -12.20 -22.76
CA GLU A 79 10.67 -13.07 -23.89
C GLU A 79 9.30 -12.66 -24.44
N TYR A 80 9.22 -12.38 -25.74
CA TYR A 80 7.97 -12.11 -26.45
C TYR A 80 7.46 -13.42 -27.08
N SER A 81 6.47 -14.05 -26.44
CA SER A 81 5.98 -15.38 -26.84
C SER A 81 5.08 -15.38 -28.08
N ASP A 82 4.48 -14.24 -28.42
CA ASP A 82 3.36 -14.17 -29.36
C ASP A 82 3.77 -14.02 -30.82
N TYR A 83 5.06 -13.77 -31.10
CA TYR A 83 5.58 -13.48 -32.44
C TYR A 83 6.37 -14.64 -33.07
N ASN A 84 6.04 -15.89 -32.71
CA ASN A 84 6.67 -17.09 -33.29
C ASN A 84 6.04 -17.41 -34.66
N SER A 85 6.64 -16.90 -35.74
CA SER A 85 6.16 -17.15 -37.12
C SER A 85 6.68 -18.47 -37.72
N SER A 86 7.67 -19.09 -37.07
CA SER A 86 8.35 -20.33 -37.43
C SER A 86 9.03 -20.85 -36.16
N ASP A 87 9.16 -22.17 -35.99
CA ASP A 87 9.64 -22.87 -34.78
C ASP A 87 11.05 -22.49 -34.25
N GLU A 88 11.63 -21.36 -34.66
CA GLU A 88 12.94 -20.89 -34.24
C GLU A 88 12.86 -19.40 -33.84
N GLU A 89 13.05 -19.19 -32.53
CA GLU A 89 13.36 -17.96 -31.81
C GLU A 89 12.19 -16.98 -31.50
N SER A 90 11.62 -17.14 -30.31
CA SER A 90 10.94 -16.04 -29.61
C SER A 90 11.92 -14.89 -29.39
N LEU A 91 11.51 -13.65 -29.69
CA LEU A 91 12.35 -12.46 -29.46
C LEU A 91 12.68 -12.39 -27.96
N THR A 92 13.94 -12.64 -27.63
CA THR A 92 14.43 -12.74 -26.25
C THR A 92 15.67 -11.87 -26.06
N PHE A 93 15.71 -11.10 -24.97
CA PHE A 93 16.88 -10.30 -24.60
C PHE A 93 17.08 -10.17 -23.10
N ASP A 94 18.34 -9.95 -22.70
CA ASP A 94 18.74 -9.70 -21.32
C ASP A 94 18.86 -8.19 -21.05
N SER A 95 18.47 -7.77 -19.85
CA SER A 95 18.48 -6.42 -19.34
C SER A 95 19.39 -6.32 -18.12
N TYR A 96 20.53 -5.66 -18.31
CA TYR A 96 21.53 -5.38 -17.28
C TYR A 96 21.49 -3.90 -16.90
N MET A 97 21.91 -3.60 -15.68
CA MET A 97 22.19 -2.22 -15.27
C MET A 97 23.41 -1.71 -16.03
N ILE A 98 23.30 -0.51 -16.61
CA ILE A 98 24.43 0.15 -17.29
C ILE A 98 25.44 0.61 -16.23
N PRO A 99 26.74 0.30 -16.37
CA PRO A 99 27.78 0.82 -15.48
C PRO A 99 27.85 2.34 -15.52
N GLU A 100 28.22 2.98 -14.40
CA GLU A 100 28.30 4.45 -14.33
C GLU A 100 29.23 5.07 -15.39
N ASP A 101 30.31 4.38 -15.74
CA ASP A 101 31.27 4.80 -16.75
C ASP A 101 30.69 4.81 -18.18
N ASP A 102 29.65 4.01 -18.41
CA ASP A 102 28.99 3.85 -19.72
C ASP A 102 27.69 4.69 -19.84
N LEU A 103 27.36 5.49 -18.82
CA LEU A 103 26.18 6.37 -18.84
C LEU A 103 26.42 7.62 -19.68
N GLU A 104 25.43 8.00 -20.50
CA GLU A 104 25.44 9.26 -21.23
C GLU A 104 24.98 10.45 -20.36
N LEU A 105 25.39 11.67 -20.74
CA LEU A 105 25.01 12.90 -20.04
C LEU A 105 23.48 13.05 -20.03
N GLY A 106 22.87 13.01 -18.83
CA GLY A 106 21.43 13.13 -18.63
C GLY A 106 20.70 11.81 -18.36
N GLN A 107 21.42 10.69 -18.26
CA GLN A 107 20.87 9.38 -17.85
C GLN A 107 20.99 9.12 -16.33
N LEU A 108 21.47 10.10 -15.55
CA LEU A 108 21.55 10.11 -14.09
C LEU A 108 20.39 10.88 -13.44
#